data_AF-A0A1F9P8K8-F1
#
_entry.id   AF-A0A1F9P8K8-F1
#
_cell.length_a   1.000
_cell.length_b   1.000
_cell.length_c   1.000
_cell.angle_alpha   90.00
_cell.angle_beta   90.00
_cell.angle_gamma   90.00
#
_symmetry.space_group_name_H-M   'P 1'
#
loop_
_entity.id
_entity.type
_entity.pdbx_description
1 polymer ?
#
loop_
_entity_poly.entity_id
_entity_poly.type
_entity_poly.pdbx_seq_one_letter_code
_entity_poly.pdbx_strand_id
1 'polypeptide(L)'
;MKPNISKTLGINGLGRIGKLTLWHHAGRKYFDRIIVNTGRKVGKSLEDLIHYIERDTTYGKLSSFLYGYQAKPVISDVDEKEASFSVNGVTVKILQKDRNPKDIEWAAHDAKIVVDTTGQFLDPSLAANAAKGSIRGHLEAGAQKVIASAPFKLKEGTPMPEDSVTTVMGINDKVYDPLKHTIISNASCTTTCLSHMIKPLIDYFGIERVLSASMATIHAATGSQAVLDRLPKTDAKDLRKSRSIMNNIILTTTGAAKALQLVIPEMATIGFIAESVRIPTATGSLIILVMNFQEELNKKPIRRDLINSIYETAANTNTNGYLIYSDKQNVSSDIIGTPRAAAVIEGHETHARTGAININLEHVRGIEKSIMEQIKDQVTSIQVTQAVIYGWYDNEMASYVNMLGDRTVSIAEAMH
;
A
#
# COMPACT_ATOMS: atom_id res chain seq x y z
N MET A 1 -4.67 -39.27 -4.69
CA MET A 1 -4.98 -37.83 -4.85
C MET A 1 -5.22 -37.27 -3.46
N LYS A 2 -4.45 -36.26 -3.02
CA LYS A 2 -4.81 -35.55 -1.77
C LYS A 2 -6.18 -34.89 -2.02
N PRO A 3 -7.17 -35.01 -1.11
CA PRO A 3 -8.44 -34.32 -1.27
C PRO A 3 -8.15 -32.84 -1.47
N ASN A 4 -8.77 -32.23 -2.49
CA ASN A 4 -8.61 -30.81 -2.77
C ASN A 4 -9.24 -30.06 -1.59
N ILE A 5 -8.42 -29.65 -0.62
CA ILE A 5 -8.89 -28.91 0.56
C ILE A 5 -9.41 -27.57 0.03
N SER A 6 -10.71 -27.35 0.16
CA SER A 6 -11.37 -26.10 -0.25
C SER A 6 -10.64 -24.90 0.33
N LYS A 7 -10.22 -23.96 -0.51
CA LYS A 7 -9.50 -22.76 -0.07
C LYS A 7 -10.51 -21.66 0.27
N THR A 8 -10.66 -21.34 1.55
CA THR A 8 -11.58 -20.30 2.02
C THR A 8 -10.84 -19.04 2.49
N LEU A 9 -11.25 -17.89 1.95
CA LEU A 9 -10.77 -16.57 2.36
C LEU A 9 -11.83 -15.83 3.18
N GLY A 10 -11.45 -15.27 4.33
CA GLY A 10 -12.26 -14.29 5.04
C GLY A 10 -11.93 -12.85 4.61
N ILE A 11 -12.93 -12.00 4.47
CA ILE A 11 -12.79 -10.56 4.27
C ILE A 11 -13.61 -9.86 5.35
N ASN A 12 -12.94 -9.09 6.21
CA ASN A 12 -13.63 -8.26 7.21
C ASN A 12 -13.79 -6.83 6.69
N GLY A 13 -15.03 -6.36 6.63
CA GLY A 13 -15.39 -5.08 6.03
C GLY A 13 -15.64 -5.20 4.53
N LEU A 14 -16.80 -4.73 4.08
CA LEU A 14 -17.15 -4.63 2.66
C LEU A 14 -17.23 -3.15 2.25
N GLY A 15 -16.21 -2.38 2.63
CA GLY A 15 -16.02 -1.01 2.18
C GLY A 15 -15.36 -0.95 0.80
N ARG A 16 -14.71 0.19 0.49
CA ARG A 16 -14.03 0.40 -0.79
C ARG A 16 -12.98 -0.67 -1.09
N ILE A 17 -12.02 -0.87 -0.18
CA ILE A 17 -10.96 -1.87 -0.36
C ILE A 17 -11.53 -3.30 -0.27
N GLY A 18 -12.41 -3.59 0.68
CA GLY A 18 -13.04 -4.93 0.79
C GLY A 18 -13.80 -5.37 -0.46
N LYS A 19 -14.57 -4.46 -1.07
CA LYS A 19 -15.25 -4.72 -2.35
C LYS A 19 -14.25 -5.04 -3.46
N LEU A 20 -13.19 -4.25 -3.60
CA LEU A 20 -12.17 -4.46 -4.64
C LEU A 20 -11.34 -5.72 -4.37
N THR A 21 -11.06 -6.06 -3.11
CA THR A 21 -10.44 -7.34 -2.72
C THR A 21 -11.32 -8.53 -3.11
N LEU A 22 -12.64 -8.44 -2.90
CA LEU A 22 -13.60 -9.44 -3.41
C LEU A 22 -13.53 -9.55 -4.94
N TRP A 23 -13.51 -8.42 -5.66
CA TRP A 23 -13.38 -8.40 -7.12
C TRP A 23 -12.09 -9.08 -7.59
N HIS A 24 -10.95 -8.76 -6.95
CA HIS A 24 -9.65 -9.35 -7.28
C HIS A 24 -9.70 -10.87 -7.12
N HIS A 25 -10.15 -11.37 -5.97
CA HIS A 25 -10.15 -12.81 -5.72
C HIS A 25 -11.19 -13.57 -6.54
N ALA A 26 -12.34 -12.96 -6.85
CA ALA A 26 -13.30 -13.52 -7.80
C ALA A 26 -12.78 -13.54 -9.25
N GLY A 27 -11.95 -12.58 -9.64
CA GLY A 27 -11.25 -12.58 -10.92
C GLY A 27 -10.16 -13.65 -11.00
N ARG A 28 -9.36 -13.76 -9.92
CA ARG A 28 -8.21 -14.67 -9.84
C ARG A 28 -8.59 -16.13 -9.62
N LYS A 29 -9.71 -16.40 -8.94
CA LYS A 29 -10.23 -17.75 -8.64
C LYS A 29 -9.22 -18.68 -7.95
N TYR A 30 -8.35 -18.12 -7.11
CA TYR A 30 -7.44 -18.93 -6.29
C TYR A 30 -8.16 -19.57 -5.08
N PHE A 31 -9.16 -18.86 -4.53
CA PHE A 31 -10.01 -19.33 -3.45
C PHE A 31 -11.33 -19.83 -4.01
N ASP A 32 -11.83 -20.97 -3.53
CA ASP A 32 -13.11 -21.55 -3.94
C ASP A 32 -14.29 -20.85 -3.26
N ARG A 33 -14.04 -20.33 -2.05
CA ARG A 33 -15.05 -19.70 -1.19
C ARG A 33 -14.51 -18.43 -0.53
N ILE A 34 -15.35 -17.40 -0.45
CA ILE A 34 -15.07 -16.15 0.24
C ILE A 34 -16.16 -15.86 1.26
N ILE A 35 -15.77 -15.62 2.51
CA ILE A 35 -16.66 -15.22 3.59
C ILE A 35 -16.46 -13.74 3.84
N VAL A 36 -17.50 -12.94 3.71
CA VAL A 36 -17.42 -11.48 3.88
C VAL A 36 -18.20 -11.07 5.11
N ASN A 37 -17.56 -10.43 6.08
CA ASN A 37 -18.25 -9.81 7.21
C ASN A 37 -18.54 -8.33 6.95
N THR A 38 -19.80 -7.92 7.09
CA THR A 38 -20.23 -6.51 7.07
C THR A 38 -20.44 -5.94 8.47
N GLY A 39 -20.50 -6.78 9.51
CA GLY A 39 -20.71 -6.40 10.92
C GLY A 39 -22.04 -5.72 11.21
N ARG A 40 -22.98 -5.75 10.26
CA ARG A 40 -24.37 -5.29 10.41
C ARG A 40 -25.18 -5.73 9.20
N LYS A 41 -26.51 -5.75 9.36
CA LYS A 41 -27.41 -5.79 8.21
C LYS A 41 -27.17 -4.57 7.31
N VAL A 42 -27.08 -4.80 6.01
CA VAL A 42 -26.85 -3.77 4.97
C VAL A 42 -27.99 -3.88 3.96
N GLY A 43 -28.53 -2.74 3.53
CA GLY A 43 -29.66 -2.71 2.62
C GLY A 43 -30.93 -3.32 3.23
N LYS A 44 -31.91 -3.56 2.36
CA LYS A 44 -33.17 -4.23 2.65
C LYS A 44 -33.05 -5.74 2.43
N SER A 45 -32.31 -6.15 1.41
CA SER A 45 -32.07 -7.55 1.00
C SER A 45 -30.65 -7.77 0.47
N LEU A 46 -30.30 -9.02 0.16
CA LEU A 46 -29.02 -9.36 -0.46
C LEU A 46 -28.84 -8.72 -1.84
N GLU A 47 -29.92 -8.46 -2.58
CA GLU A 47 -29.87 -7.75 -3.86
C GLU A 47 -29.26 -6.35 -3.74
N ASP A 48 -29.48 -5.62 -2.62
CA ASP A 48 -28.86 -4.30 -2.41
C ASP A 48 -27.33 -4.41 -2.24
N LEU A 49 -26.87 -5.49 -1.59
CA LEU A 49 -25.45 -5.80 -1.46
C LEU A 49 -24.84 -6.21 -2.80
N ILE A 50 -25.54 -7.06 -3.55
CA ILE A 50 -25.14 -7.45 -4.92
C ILE A 50 -25.08 -6.21 -5.82
N HIS A 51 -26.05 -5.29 -5.71
CA HIS A 51 -26.06 -4.05 -6.46
C HIS A 51 -24.80 -3.20 -6.19
N TYR A 52 -24.41 -3.07 -4.92
CA TYR A 52 -23.17 -2.39 -4.50
C TYR A 52 -21.90 -3.10 -5.00
N ILE A 53 -21.86 -4.43 -4.88
CA ILE A 53 -20.73 -5.24 -5.33
C ILE A 53 -20.58 -5.14 -6.84
N GLU A 54 -21.66 -5.15 -7.61
CA GLU A 54 -21.61 -5.18 -9.07
C GLU A 54 -21.15 -3.86 -9.69
N ARG A 55 -21.42 -2.70 -9.05
CA ARG A 55 -21.29 -1.38 -9.68
C ARG A 55 -20.24 -0.50 -9.02
N ASP A 56 -19.28 -0.01 -9.80
CA ASP A 56 -18.23 0.89 -9.37
C ASP A 56 -18.13 2.14 -10.23
N THR A 57 -18.07 3.32 -9.62
CA THR A 57 -17.94 4.57 -10.39
C THR A 57 -16.57 4.70 -11.05
N THR A 58 -15.50 4.19 -10.42
CA THR A 58 -14.14 4.31 -10.94
C THR A 58 -13.85 3.23 -11.98
N TYR A 59 -14.30 2.00 -11.72
CA TYR A 59 -13.95 0.82 -12.53
C TYR A 59 -15.09 0.25 -13.36
N GLY A 60 -16.27 0.87 -13.35
CA GLY A 60 -17.44 0.41 -14.07
C GLY A 60 -18.13 -0.78 -13.40
N LYS A 61 -18.76 -1.64 -14.19
CA LYS A 61 -19.41 -2.86 -13.67
C LYS A 61 -18.38 -3.99 -13.51
N LEU A 62 -18.54 -4.83 -12.49
CA LEU A 62 -17.68 -5.99 -12.24
C LEU A 62 -17.50 -6.86 -13.48
N SER A 63 -18.59 -7.18 -14.18
CA SER A 63 -18.54 -8.01 -15.39
C SER A 63 -17.69 -7.37 -16.49
N SER A 64 -17.91 -6.08 -16.77
CA SER A 64 -17.13 -5.31 -17.76
C SER A 64 -15.68 -5.14 -17.34
N PHE A 65 -15.41 -4.98 -16.05
CA PHE A 65 -14.05 -4.92 -15.52
C PHE A 65 -13.30 -6.24 -15.74
N LEU A 66 -13.94 -7.38 -15.50
CA LEU A 66 -13.32 -8.71 -15.66
C LEU A 66 -13.20 -9.16 -17.12
N TYR A 67 -14.19 -8.84 -17.97
CA TYR A 67 -14.35 -9.45 -19.29
C TYR A 67 -14.49 -8.44 -20.45
N GLY A 68 -14.34 -7.15 -20.17
CA GLY A 68 -14.38 -6.10 -21.18
C GLY A 68 -15.72 -6.00 -21.90
N TYR A 69 -15.67 -5.73 -23.21
CA TYR A 69 -16.86 -5.45 -24.02
C TYR A 69 -17.76 -6.68 -24.26
N GLN A 70 -17.25 -7.90 -24.11
CA GLN A 70 -18.01 -9.15 -24.27
C GLN A 70 -18.59 -9.67 -22.95
N ALA A 71 -18.53 -8.85 -21.89
CA ALA A 71 -18.91 -9.24 -20.56
C ALA A 71 -20.38 -9.68 -20.45
N LYS A 72 -20.58 -10.81 -19.78
CA LYS A 72 -21.90 -11.27 -19.29
C LYS A 72 -21.98 -11.07 -17.77
N PRO A 73 -23.18 -10.99 -17.18
CA PRO A 73 -23.32 -10.97 -15.72
C PRO A 73 -22.55 -12.13 -15.08
N VAL A 74 -21.82 -11.84 -14.01
CA VAL A 74 -20.95 -12.80 -13.31
C VAL A 74 -21.48 -13.19 -11.93
N ILE A 75 -22.65 -12.67 -11.54
CA ILE A 75 -23.29 -13.00 -10.27
C ILE A 75 -24.46 -13.93 -10.54
N SER A 76 -24.51 -15.05 -9.83
CA SER A 76 -25.52 -16.11 -9.97
C SER A 76 -25.82 -16.78 -8.62
N ASP A 77 -26.77 -17.72 -8.62
CA ASP A 77 -27.01 -18.64 -7.49
C ASP A 77 -27.31 -17.92 -6.17
N VAL A 78 -28.13 -16.86 -6.23
CA VAL A 78 -28.47 -16.04 -5.07
C VAL A 78 -29.43 -16.79 -4.13
N ASP A 79 -29.00 -16.96 -2.88
CA ASP A 79 -29.78 -17.53 -1.79
C ASP A 79 -29.89 -16.51 -0.64
N GLU A 80 -31.07 -15.89 -0.54
CA GLU A 80 -31.39 -14.89 0.49
C GLU A 80 -31.38 -15.48 1.90
N LYS A 81 -31.77 -16.75 2.07
CA LYS A 81 -31.87 -17.39 3.39
C LYS A 81 -30.49 -17.67 3.95
N GLU A 82 -29.59 -18.14 3.10
CA GLU A 82 -28.20 -18.44 3.47
C GLU A 82 -27.26 -17.22 3.37
N ALA A 83 -27.78 -16.09 2.91
CA ALA A 83 -27.03 -14.87 2.60
C ALA A 83 -25.81 -15.17 1.70
N SER A 84 -26.02 -15.95 0.63
CA SER A 84 -24.95 -16.45 -0.22
C SER A 84 -25.26 -16.31 -1.72
N PHE A 85 -24.21 -16.25 -2.54
CA PHE A 85 -24.29 -16.13 -3.99
C PHE A 85 -22.95 -16.50 -4.63
N SER A 86 -22.92 -16.72 -5.94
CA SER A 86 -21.69 -16.92 -6.70
C SER A 86 -21.23 -15.61 -7.32
N VAL A 87 -19.91 -15.32 -7.26
CA VAL A 87 -19.27 -14.21 -7.98
C VAL A 87 -18.18 -14.78 -8.86
N ASN A 88 -18.42 -14.75 -10.17
CA ASN A 88 -17.55 -15.32 -11.18
C ASN A 88 -17.21 -16.80 -10.92
N GLY A 89 -18.17 -17.57 -10.40
CA GLY A 89 -17.98 -18.98 -10.03
C GLY A 89 -17.33 -19.21 -8.65
N VAL A 90 -16.95 -18.16 -7.92
CA VAL A 90 -16.47 -18.25 -6.54
C VAL A 90 -17.65 -18.10 -5.59
N THR A 91 -17.80 -19.02 -4.63
CA THR A 91 -18.91 -18.97 -3.67
C THR A 91 -18.68 -17.88 -2.63
N VAL A 92 -19.66 -16.99 -2.43
CA VAL A 92 -19.60 -15.90 -1.46
C VAL A 92 -20.70 -16.07 -0.41
N LYS A 93 -20.34 -15.96 0.87
CA LYS A 93 -21.31 -15.89 2.00
C LYS A 93 -21.11 -14.60 2.80
N ILE A 94 -22.20 -13.94 3.15
CA ILE A 94 -22.19 -12.69 3.90
C ILE A 94 -22.53 -12.93 5.38
N LEU A 95 -21.68 -12.45 6.28
CA LEU A 95 -21.94 -12.37 7.72
C LEU A 95 -22.34 -10.93 8.08
N GLN A 96 -23.41 -10.78 8.85
CA GLN A 96 -24.07 -9.47 9.05
C GLN A 96 -24.30 -9.09 10.52
N LYS A 97 -23.72 -9.82 11.47
CA LYS A 97 -24.04 -9.64 12.89
C LYS A 97 -22.91 -8.97 13.67
N ASP A 98 -21.72 -9.56 13.62
CA ASP A 98 -20.68 -9.27 14.59
C ASP A 98 -19.67 -8.22 14.11
N ARG A 99 -19.47 -7.18 14.94
CA ARG A 99 -18.53 -6.08 14.68
C ARG A 99 -17.17 -6.29 15.31
N ASN A 100 -17.13 -7.00 16.43
CA ASN A 100 -15.89 -7.26 17.13
C ASN A 100 -15.22 -8.49 16.49
N PRO A 101 -13.96 -8.39 16.02
CA PRO A 101 -13.28 -9.47 15.32
C PRO A 101 -13.31 -10.85 16.00
N LYS A 102 -13.27 -10.88 17.33
CA LYS A 102 -13.28 -12.12 18.13
C LYS A 102 -14.59 -12.90 18.07
N ASP A 103 -15.68 -12.23 17.68
CA ASP A 103 -17.02 -12.80 17.63
C ASP A 103 -17.41 -13.21 16.20
N ILE A 104 -16.54 -12.97 15.20
CA ILE A 104 -16.80 -13.32 13.80
C ILE A 104 -16.34 -14.76 13.56
N GLU A 105 -17.27 -15.73 13.60
CA GLU A 105 -17.05 -17.18 13.60
C GLU A 105 -16.28 -17.76 12.37
N TRP A 106 -15.01 -17.38 12.17
CA TRP A 106 -14.19 -17.82 11.02
C TRP A 106 -13.97 -19.33 11.01
N ALA A 107 -13.78 -19.94 12.19
CA ALA A 107 -13.64 -21.38 12.34
C ALA A 107 -14.85 -22.15 11.76
N ALA A 108 -16.08 -21.66 11.99
CA ALA A 108 -17.30 -22.28 11.49
C ALA A 108 -17.42 -22.25 9.96
N HIS A 109 -16.57 -21.46 9.30
CA HIS A 109 -16.52 -21.33 7.85
C HIS A 109 -15.20 -21.78 7.24
N ASP A 110 -14.29 -22.39 8.02
CA ASP A 110 -12.93 -22.79 7.60
C ASP A 110 -12.10 -21.63 7.00
N ALA A 111 -12.39 -20.39 7.40
CA ALA A 111 -11.68 -19.20 6.92
C ALA A 111 -10.38 -18.99 7.70
N LYS A 112 -9.33 -19.75 7.33
CA LYS A 112 -8.02 -19.73 8.02
C LYS A 112 -7.17 -18.50 7.70
N ILE A 113 -7.42 -17.84 6.58
CA ILE A 113 -6.78 -16.58 6.20
C ILE A 113 -7.83 -15.49 6.12
N VAL A 114 -7.60 -14.36 6.78
CA VAL A 114 -8.52 -13.22 6.82
C VAL A 114 -7.81 -11.95 6.35
N VAL A 115 -8.46 -11.18 5.47
CA VAL A 115 -8.04 -9.84 5.11
C VAL A 115 -8.96 -8.83 5.82
N ASP A 116 -8.41 -8.03 6.73
CA ASP A 116 -9.15 -6.95 7.37
C ASP A 116 -9.03 -5.67 6.54
N THR A 117 -10.16 -5.21 6.03
CA THR A 117 -10.30 -3.99 5.22
C THR A 117 -11.12 -2.91 5.92
N THR A 118 -11.35 -3.06 7.23
CA THR A 118 -12.14 -2.09 8.01
C THR A 118 -11.37 -0.80 8.26
N GLY A 119 -10.04 -0.89 8.34
CA GLY A 119 -9.16 0.21 8.73
C GLY A 119 -9.29 0.63 10.20
N GLN A 120 -10.02 -0.14 11.02
CA GLN A 120 -10.26 0.16 12.43
C GLN A 120 -9.27 -0.57 13.34
N PHE A 121 -8.98 -1.83 13.03
CA PHE A 121 -8.16 -2.72 13.85
C PHE A 121 -6.71 -2.71 13.36
N LEU A 122 -5.97 -1.65 13.69
CA LEU A 122 -4.61 -1.43 13.15
C LEU A 122 -3.51 -1.47 14.21
N ASP A 123 -3.85 -1.63 15.49
CA ASP A 123 -2.85 -1.79 16.54
C ASP A 123 -2.67 -3.29 16.84
N PRO A 124 -1.58 -3.93 16.38
CA PRO A 124 -1.34 -5.34 16.62
C PRO A 124 -0.91 -5.65 18.05
N SER A 125 -0.64 -4.63 18.89
CA SER A 125 -0.29 -4.82 20.30
C SER A 125 -1.50 -5.00 21.21
N LEU A 126 -2.70 -4.64 20.75
CA LEU A 126 -3.93 -4.78 21.53
C LEU A 126 -4.36 -6.25 21.66
N ALA A 127 -4.69 -6.66 22.88
CA ALA A 127 -5.22 -7.98 23.17
C ALA A 127 -6.54 -8.26 22.42
N ALA A 128 -6.84 -9.52 22.14
CA ALA A 128 -8.04 -9.94 21.41
C ALA A 128 -9.36 -9.51 22.09
N ASN A 129 -9.35 -9.38 23.42
CA ASN A 129 -10.49 -8.98 24.23
C ASN A 129 -10.62 -7.46 24.44
N ALA A 130 -9.84 -6.64 23.72
CA ALA A 130 -9.92 -5.19 23.82
C ALA A 130 -11.37 -4.69 23.63
N ALA A 131 -11.80 -3.74 24.46
CA ALA A 131 -13.21 -3.30 24.52
C ALA A 131 -13.76 -2.76 23.18
N LYS A 132 -12.89 -2.20 22.34
CA LYS A 132 -13.25 -1.67 21.01
C LYS A 132 -12.96 -2.65 19.87
N GLY A 133 -12.61 -3.90 20.18
CA GLY A 133 -12.08 -4.89 19.25
C GLY A 133 -10.60 -4.67 18.91
N SER A 134 -9.96 -5.70 18.40
CA SER A 134 -8.57 -5.67 17.93
C SER A 134 -8.36 -6.68 16.80
N ILE A 135 -7.28 -6.51 16.04
CA ILE A 135 -6.97 -7.38 14.91
C ILE A 135 -6.70 -8.82 15.37
N ARG A 136 -6.20 -8.98 16.61
CA ARG A 136 -6.00 -10.28 17.25
C ARG A 136 -7.28 -11.05 17.49
N GLY A 137 -8.43 -10.36 17.57
CA GLY A 137 -9.73 -11.04 17.69
C GLY A 137 -10.00 -11.99 16.52
N HIS A 138 -9.53 -11.70 15.30
CA HIS A 138 -9.67 -12.64 14.19
C HIS A 138 -9.01 -14.01 14.48
N LEU A 139 -7.88 -14.02 15.19
CA LEU A 139 -7.19 -15.25 15.56
C LEU A 139 -8.00 -16.07 16.57
N GLU A 140 -8.57 -15.41 17.60
CA GLU A 140 -9.47 -16.06 18.56
C GLU A 140 -10.72 -16.64 17.90
N ALA A 141 -11.21 -15.99 16.85
CA ALA A 141 -12.39 -16.44 16.13
C ALA A 141 -12.09 -17.55 15.09
N GLY A 142 -10.83 -18.02 15.03
CA GLY A 142 -10.42 -19.20 14.26
C GLY A 142 -9.55 -18.95 13.03
N ALA A 143 -9.20 -17.69 12.73
CA ALA A 143 -8.22 -17.40 11.69
C ALA A 143 -6.82 -17.82 12.15
N GLN A 144 -5.97 -18.26 11.24
CA GLN A 144 -4.57 -18.57 11.50
C GLN A 144 -3.65 -17.43 11.05
N LYS A 145 -4.00 -16.75 9.96
CA LYS A 145 -3.29 -15.59 9.42
C LYS A 145 -4.26 -14.44 9.17
N VAL A 146 -3.84 -13.23 9.51
CA VAL A 146 -4.64 -12.01 9.35
C VAL A 146 -3.81 -10.95 8.63
N ILE A 147 -4.35 -10.38 7.55
CA ILE A 147 -3.70 -9.36 6.75
C ILE A 147 -4.48 -8.04 6.89
N ALA A 148 -3.89 -7.04 7.53
CA ALA A 148 -4.42 -5.69 7.55
C ALA A 148 -4.18 -5.01 6.20
N SER A 149 -5.25 -4.48 5.60
CA SER A 149 -5.16 -3.67 4.39
C SER A 149 -4.75 -2.21 4.66
N ALA A 150 -3.99 -1.94 5.73
CA ALA A 150 -3.43 -0.63 6.03
C ALA A 150 -2.20 -0.76 6.95
N PRO A 151 -1.39 0.31 7.11
CA PRO A 151 -0.26 0.31 8.04
C PRO A 151 -0.72 0.11 9.47
N PHE A 152 0.07 -0.62 10.25
CA PHE A 152 -0.13 -0.68 11.69
C PHE A 152 -0.02 0.71 12.33
N LYS A 153 -0.80 0.91 13.40
CA LYS A 153 -0.85 2.14 14.19
C LYS A 153 -0.53 1.82 15.64
N LEU A 154 0.75 1.74 15.93
CA LEU A 154 1.27 1.55 17.29
C LEU A 154 1.40 2.90 17.99
N LYS A 155 1.30 2.91 19.32
CA LYS A 155 1.70 4.07 20.12
C LYS A 155 3.21 4.28 20.00
N GLU A 156 3.63 5.53 20.07
CA GLU A 156 5.04 5.87 20.03
C GLU A 156 5.82 5.15 21.15
N GLY A 157 7.00 4.62 20.81
CA GLY A 157 7.81 3.80 21.72
C GLY A 157 7.33 2.36 21.93
N THR A 158 6.19 1.96 21.37
CA THR A 158 5.73 0.55 21.45
C THR A 158 6.43 -0.27 20.36
N PRO A 159 7.19 -1.32 20.71
CA PRO A 159 7.81 -2.19 19.71
C PRO A 159 6.74 -2.97 18.93
N MET A 160 7.08 -3.34 17.69
CA MET A 160 6.25 -4.27 16.92
C MET A 160 6.21 -5.62 17.66
N PRO A 161 5.02 -6.22 17.89
CA PRO A 161 4.94 -7.58 18.41
C PRO A 161 5.68 -8.56 17.49
N GLU A 162 6.32 -9.58 18.08
CA GLU A 162 7.18 -10.49 17.31
C GLU A 162 6.43 -11.27 16.22
N ASP A 163 5.14 -11.55 16.42
CA ASP A 163 4.30 -12.25 15.45
C ASP A 163 3.72 -11.33 14.36
N SER A 164 4.12 -10.05 14.35
CA SER A 164 3.57 -9.02 13.49
C SER A 164 4.62 -8.45 12.53
N VAL A 165 4.27 -8.32 11.25
CA VAL A 165 5.22 -7.86 10.21
C VAL A 165 4.56 -6.94 9.19
N THR A 166 5.28 -5.94 8.69
CA THR A 166 4.86 -5.10 7.57
C THR A 166 5.60 -5.53 6.32
N THR A 167 4.88 -5.87 5.25
CA THR A 167 5.45 -6.35 4.00
C THR A 167 4.93 -5.59 2.79
N VAL A 168 5.79 -5.37 1.81
CA VAL A 168 5.45 -4.90 0.46
C VAL A 168 5.98 -5.93 -0.53
N MET A 169 5.08 -6.46 -1.37
CA MET A 169 5.43 -7.43 -2.42
C MET A 169 6.47 -6.84 -3.39
N GLY A 170 7.52 -7.61 -3.69
CA GLY A 170 8.62 -7.18 -4.55
C GLY A 170 9.73 -6.39 -3.85
N ILE A 171 9.58 -6.07 -2.55
CA ILE A 171 10.52 -5.26 -1.79
C ILE A 171 11.08 -6.06 -0.62
N ASN A 172 10.23 -6.41 0.34
CA ASN A 172 10.64 -7.12 1.55
C ASN A 172 9.71 -8.30 1.87
N ASP A 173 8.90 -8.78 0.93
CA ASP A 173 7.96 -9.89 1.14
C ASP A 173 8.62 -11.18 1.66
N LYS A 174 9.92 -11.36 1.40
CA LYS A 174 10.75 -12.47 1.90
C LYS A 174 11.04 -12.43 3.40
N VAL A 175 10.86 -11.29 4.07
CA VAL A 175 11.05 -11.20 5.54
C VAL A 175 9.90 -11.89 6.29
N TYR A 176 8.83 -12.24 5.58
CA TYR A 176 7.75 -13.01 6.17
C TYR A 176 8.17 -14.45 6.44
N ASP A 177 8.19 -14.79 7.72
CA ASP A 177 8.27 -16.15 8.22
C ASP A 177 6.85 -16.71 8.51
N PRO A 178 6.39 -17.76 7.80
CA PRO A 178 5.09 -18.38 8.03
C PRO A 178 4.96 -19.10 9.37
N LEU A 179 6.07 -19.51 10.01
CA LEU A 179 6.04 -20.15 11.33
C LEU A 179 5.88 -19.11 12.46
N LYS A 180 6.37 -17.89 12.24
CA LYS A 180 6.36 -16.82 13.24
C LYS A 180 5.24 -15.81 13.05
N HIS A 181 5.04 -15.30 11.83
CA HIS A 181 4.18 -14.15 11.60
C HIS A 181 2.73 -14.56 11.34
N THR A 182 1.83 -14.14 12.21
CA THR A 182 0.38 -14.39 12.13
C THR A 182 -0.42 -13.15 11.74
N ILE A 183 0.12 -11.95 12.00
CA ILE A 183 -0.52 -10.67 11.70
C ILE A 183 0.37 -9.88 10.75
N ILE A 184 -0.15 -9.57 9.58
CA ILE A 184 0.61 -8.95 8.50
C ILE A 184 -0.02 -7.61 8.15
N SER A 185 0.77 -6.56 8.00
CA SER A 185 0.32 -5.33 7.36
C SER A 185 0.80 -5.32 5.92
N ASN A 186 -0.11 -5.09 4.98
CA ASN A 186 0.24 -4.85 3.58
C ASN A 186 0.63 -3.38 3.31
N ALA A 187 1.13 -2.70 4.34
CA ALA A 187 1.52 -1.29 4.32
C ALA A 187 0.39 -0.37 3.80
N SER A 188 0.76 0.69 3.07
CA SER A 188 -0.18 1.61 2.39
C SER A 188 0.08 1.65 0.89
N CYS A 189 -0.87 2.14 0.11
CA CYS A 189 -0.71 2.40 -1.32
C CYS A 189 0.51 3.32 -1.60
N THR A 190 0.66 4.42 -0.85
CA THR A 190 1.80 5.33 -1.00
C THR A 190 3.14 4.66 -0.63
N THR A 191 3.20 3.93 0.48
CA THR A 191 4.43 3.18 0.86
C THR A 191 4.80 2.17 -0.22
N THR A 192 3.80 1.50 -0.79
CA THR A 192 3.99 0.49 -1.83
C THR A 192 4.61 1.10 -3.09
N CYS A 193 4.04 2.18 -3.62
CA CYS A 193 4.60 2.91 -4.75
C CYS A 193 5.99 3.46 -4.43
N LEU A 194 6.15 4.15 -3.30
CA LEU A 194 7.41 4.79 -2.90
C LEU A 194 8.56 3.79 -2.77
N SER A 195 8.29 2.62 -2.21
CA SER A 195 9.31 1.57 -2.07
C SER A 195 9.81 1.07 -3.42
N HIS A 196 8.92 0.94 -4.41
CA HIS A 196 9.26 0.55 -5.78
C HIS A 196 9.99 1.64 -6.56
N MET A 197 9.83 2.91 -6.19
CA MET A 197 10.64 4.00 -6.73
C MET A 197 12.04 4.00 -6.13
N ILE A 198 12.15 3.85 -4.82
CA ILE A 198 13.41 4.05 -4.10
C ILE A 198 14.35 2.85 -4.23
N LYS A 199 13.82 1.62 -4.14
CA LYS A 199 14.64 0.40 -4.09
C LYS A 199 15.58 0.25 -5.30
N PRO A 200 15.16 0.44 -6.56
CA PRO A 200 16.07 0.39 -7.70
C PRO A 200 17.25 1.36 -7.63
N LEU A 201 17.00 2.58 -7.14
CA LEU A 201 18.05 3.60 -7.02
C LEU A 201 19.04 3.25 -5.89
N ILE A 202 18.55 2.74 -4.76
CA ILE A 202 19.41 2.28 -3.67
C ILE A 202 20.23 1.06 -4.09
N ASP A 203 19.63 0.10 -4.79
CA ASP A 203 20.33 -1.09 -5.25
C ASP A 203 21.45 -0.76 -6.24
N TYR A 204 21.25 0.27 -7.06
CA TYR A 204 22.25 0.72 -8.02
C TYR A 204 23.34 1.61 -7.39
N PHE A 205 22.95 2.65 -6.64
CA PHE A 205 23.91 3.62 -6.10
C PHE A 205 24.51 3.21 -4.75
N GLY A 206 23.85 2.34 -4.00
CA GLY A 206 24.15 2.09 -2.59
C GLY A 206 23.60 3.19 -1.68
N ILE A 207 23.13 2.80 -0.49
CA ILE A 207 22.54 3.74 0.48
C ILE A 207 23.53 4.82 0.93
N GLU A 208 24.82 4.50 1.00
CA GLU A 208 25.88 5.43 1.44
C GLU A 208 26.00 6.68 0.56
N ARG A 209 25.57 6.57 -0.71
CA ARG A 209 25.57 7.71 -1.64
C ARG A 209 24.31 8.55 -1.55
N VAL A 210 23.28 8.10 -0.85
CA VAL A 210 22.04 8.85 -0.68
C VAL A 210 22.18 9.78 0.52
N LEU A 211 22.26 11.09 0.27
CA LEU A 211 22.45 12.09 1.31
C LEU A 211 21.14 12.43 2.03
N SER A 212 20.04 12.52 1.27
CA SER A 212 18.70 12.77 1.78
C SER A 212 17.66 12.50 0.70
N ALA A 213 16.41 12.35 1.12
CA ALA A 213 15.29 12.29 0.21
C ALA A 213 14.07 13.01 0.78
N SER A 214 13.19 13.47 -0.10
CA SER A 214 11.89 13.97 0.28
C SER A 214 10.86 13.54 -0.75
N MET A 215 9.60 13.46 -0.34
CA MET A 215 8.53 13.20 -1.28
C MET A 215 7.25 13.95 -0.92
N ALA A 216 6.51 14.33 -1.95
CA ALA A 216 5.13 14.76 -1.82
C ALA A 216 4.26 13.81 -2.64
N THR A 217 3.21 13.26 -2.03
CA THR A 217 2.19 12.53 -2.80
C THR A 217 1.00 13.43 -3.11
N ILE A 218 0.71 13.59 -4.39
CA ILE A 218 -0.54 14.16 -4.89
C ILE A 218 -1.52 13.00 -5.00
N HIS A 219 -2.41 12.90 -4.01
CA HIS A 219 -3.19 11.71 -3.78
C HIS A 219 -4.66 11.97 -4.07
N ALA A 220 -5.27 11.05 -4.81
CA ALA A 220 -6.71 11.03 -5.05
C ALA A 220 -7.52 11.01 -3.74
N ALA A 221 -8.79 11.38 -3.85
CA ALA A 221 -9.74 11.37 -2.75
C ALA A 221 -9.93 9.96 -2.16
N THR A 222 -10.28 9.89 -0.88
CA THR A 222 -10.62 8.63 -0.21
C THR A 222 -11.91 8.81 0.60
N GLY A 223 -12.49 7.71 1.08
CA GLY A 223 -13.67 7.76 1.95
C GLY A 223 -13.48 8.49 3.29
N SER A 224 -12.26 8.92 3.63
CA SER A 224 -11.99 9.69 4.85
C SER A 224 -12.29 11.19 4.70
N GLN A 225 -12.24 11.73 3.48
CA GLN A 225 -12.58 13.12 3.20
C GLN A 225 -14.10 13.34 3.15
N ALA A 226 -14.53 14.59 3.34
CA ALA A 226 -15.94 14.95 3.32
C ALA A 226 -16.37 15.43 1.93
N VAL A 227 -17.57 15.06 1.48
CA VAL A 227 -18.14 15.56 0.21
C VAL A 227 -18.44 17.05 0.31
N LEU A 228 -19.07 17.45 1.42
CA LEU A 228 -19.34 18.83 1.78
C LEU A 228 -18.71 19.12 3.15
N ASP A 229 -18.56 20.41 3.47
CA ASP A 229 -18.08 20.84 4.78
C ASP A 229 -18.93 20.21 5.90
N ARG A 230 -18.29 19.62 6.90
CA ARG A 230 -18.95 18.99 8.06
C ARG A 230 -18.31 19.41 9.35
N LEU A 231 -19.04 19.29 10.45
CA LEU A 231 -18.47 19.52 11.79
C LEU A 231 -17.31 18.55 12.06
N PRO A 232 -16.18 19.04 12.61
CA PRO A 232 -15.09 18.17 13.02
C PRO A 232 -15.56 17.24 14.16
N LYS A 233 -14.93 16.07 14.24
CA LYS A 233 -15.12 15.17 15.39
C LYS A 233 -14.43 15.75 16.63
N THR A 234 -14.86 15.31 17.82
CA THR A 234 -14.15 15.58 19.08
C THR A 234 -12.67 15.22 18.93
N ASP A 235 -11.78 16.11 19.41
CA ASP A 235 -10.33 15.99 19.36
C ASP A 235 -9.72 15.86 17.94
N ALA A 236 -10.40 16.41 16.92
CA ALA A 236 -9.87 16.45 15.56
C ALA A 236 -8.54 17.22 15.49
N LYS A 237 -7.46 16.49 15.20
CA LYS A 237 -6.11 17.06 15.04
C LYS A 237 -5.89 17.79 13.71
N ASP A 238 -6.72 17.52 12.70
CA ASP A 238 -6.61 18.11 11.36
C ASP A 238 -7.98 18.59 10.88
N LEU A 239 -8.24 19.89 11.09
CA LEU A 239 -9.50 20.54 10.72
C LEU A 239 -9.71 20.61 9.20
N ARG A 240 -8.65 20.53 8.39
CA ARG A 240 -8.79 20.59 6.92
C ARG A 240 -9.58 19.41 6.38
N LYS A 241 -9.57 18.27 7.07
CA LYS A 241 -10.37 17.06 6.72
C LYS A 241 -11.87 17.23 6.91
N SER A 242 -12.31 18.35 7.50
CA SER A 242 -13.71 18.70 7.62
C SER A 242 -14.23 19.49 6.41
N ARG A 243 -13.34 19.92 5.50
CA ARG A 243 -13.66 20.66 4.28
C ARG A 243 -13.98 19.72 3.10
N SER A 244 -14.81 20.20 2.18
CA SER A 244 -15.20 19.53 0.92
C SER A 244 -14.00 19.10 0.09
N ILE A 245 -13.97 17.84 -0.35
CA ILE A 245 -12.94 17.33 -1.27
C ILE A 245 -13.16 17.75 -2.73
N MET A 246 -14.38 18.11 -3.12
CA MET A 246 -14.75 18.31 -4.52
C MET A 246 -14.08 19.52 -5.19
N ASN A 247 -13.61 20.48 -4.39
CA ASN A 247 -13.13 21.77 -4.87
C ASN A 247 -11.93 22.30 -4.07
N ASN A 248 -11.23 21.43 -3.32
CA ASN A 248 -10.07 21.83 -2.52
C ASN A 248 -8.84 20.96 -2.79
N ILE A 249 -7.69 21.59 -2.60
CA ILE A 249 -6.40 20.93 -2.45
C ILE A 249 -6.12 20.86 -0.95
N ILE A 250 -6.12 19.66 -0.36
CA ILE A 250 -6.07 19.48 1.09
C ILE A 250 -4.72 18.90 1.50
N LEU A 251 -3.89 19.72 2.14
CA LEU A 251 -2.65 19.28 2.75
C LEU A 251 -2.93 18.31 3.92
N THR A 252 -2.12 17.26 4.07
CA THR A 252 -2.24 16.31 5.18
C THR A 252 -0.91 15.60 5.44
N THR A 253 -0.76 15.06 6.64
CA THR A 253 0.42 14.28 7.00
C THR A 253 0.32 12.86 6.46
N THR A 254 1.48 12.23 6.24
CA THR A 254 1.58 10.83 5.81
C THR A 254 2.57 10.07 6.67
N GLY A 255 2.27 8.79 6.92
CA GLY A 255 3.15 7.87 7.63
C GLY A 255 4.18 7.19 6.73
N ALA A 256 4.24 7.55 5.44
CA ALA A 256 5.04 6.84 4.44
C ALA A 256 6.53 6.79 4.80
N ALA A 257 7.11 7.85 5.36
CA ALA A 257 8.51 7.88 5.84
C ALA A 257 8.79 6.78 6.87
N LYS A 258 7.98 6.73 7.94
CA LYS A 258 8.12 5.74 9.02
C LYS A 258 7.88 4.33 8.51
N ALA A 259 6.88 4.15 7.64
CA ALA A 259 6.58 2.85 7.04
C ALA A 259 7.68 2.37 6.09
N LEU A 260 8.36 3.29 5.39
CA LEU A 260 9.47 2.96 4.50
C LEU A 260 10.64 2.34 5.26
N GLN A 261 10.96 2.82 6.47
CA GLN A 261 11.99 2.23 7.33
C GLN A 261 11.66 0.80 7.78
N LEU A 262 10.39 0.41 7.80
CA LEU A 262 9.99 -0.97 8.13
C LEU A 262 10.21 -1.92 6.95
N VAL A 263 10.18 -1.42 5.71
CA VAL A 263 10.25 -2.23 4.49
C VAL A 263 11.59 -2.12 3.77
N ILE A 264 12.32 -1.02 3.96
CA ILE A 264 13.70 -0.79 3.51
C ILE A 264 14.46 -0.22 4.72
N PRO A 265 14.96 -1.07 5.63
CA PRO A 265 15.60 -0.64 6.89
C PRO A 265 16.75 0.35 6.70
N GLU A 266 17.48 0.25 5.59
CA GLU A 266 18.57 1.16 5.24
C GLU A 266 18.10 2.62 5.14
N MET A 267 16.82 2.88 4.87
CA MET A 267 16.26 4.23 4.84
C MET A 267 16.20 4.91 6.22
N ALA A 268 16.44 4.17 7.30
CA ALA A 268 16.55 4.76 8.63
C ALA A 268 17.82 5.60 8.81
N THR A 269 18.85 5.42 7.96
CA THR A 269 20.12 6.13 8.06
C THR A 269 20.12 7.50 7.38
N ILE A 270 19.11 7.79 6.55
CA ILE A 270 19.03 9.04 5.79
C ILE A 270 17.89 9.94 6.29
N GLY A 271 18.06 11.25 6.14
CA GLY A 271 16.98 12.20 6.37
C GLY A 271 15.90 12.04 5.30
N PHE A 272 14.66 11.70 5.73
CA PHE A 272 13.52 11.52 4.83
C PHE A 272 12.30 12.35 5.26
N ILE A 273 11.81 13.22 4.37
CA ILE A 273 10.59 14.03 4.60
C ILE A 273 9.46 13.54 3.68
N ALA A 274 8.26 13.44 4.23
CA ALA A 274 7.10 12.89 3.54
C ALA A 274 5.86 13.76 3.73
N GLU A 275 5.34 14.30 2.64
CA GLU A 275 4.14 15.14 2.62
C GLU A 275 3.03 14.53 1.77
N SER A 276 1.79 14.91 2.03
CA SER A 276 0.63 14.47 1.25
C SER A 276 -0.33 15.62 0.96
N VAL A 277 -0.83 15.62 -0.27
CA VAL A 277 -1.80 16.58 -0.77
C VAL A 277 -2.98 15.79 -1.34
N ARG A 278 -4.21 16.10 -0.95
CA ARG A 278 -5.42 15.48 -1.51
C ARG A 278 -6.02 16.37 -2.58
N ILE A 279 -6.42 15.77 -3.70
CA ILE A 279 -7.02 16.45 -4.85
C ILE A 279 -8.38 15.82 -5.24
N PRO A 280 -9.26 16.54 -5.96
CA PRO A 280 -10.58 16.06 -6.40
C PRO A 280 -10.50 15.07 -7.57
N THR A 281 -9.76 13.97 -7.42
CA THR A 281 -9.74 12.83 -8.36
C THR A 281 -10.19 11.55 -7.66
N ALA A 282 -10.79 10.62 -8.40
CA ALA A 282 -11.36 9.39 -7.83
C ALA A 282 -10.29 8.34 -7.49
N THR A 283 -9.31 8.16 -8.37
CA THR A 283 -8.07 7.39 -8.15
C THR A 283 -6.99 7.94 -9.10
N GLY A 284 -5.82 7.32 -9.14
CA GLY A 284 -4.68 7.77 -9.95
C GLY A 284 -3.90 8.85 -9.20
N SER A 285 -3.02 8.40 -8.32
CA SER A 285 -2.18 9.25 -7.48
C SER A 285 -0.76 9.33 -8.03
N LEU A 286 -0.02 10.35 -7.58
CA LEU A 286 1.35 10.62 -8.00
C LEU A 286 2.24 10.79 -6.76
N ILE A 287 3.48 10.31 -6.84
CA ILE A 287 4.57 10.66 -5.94
C ILE A 287 5.57 11.49 -6.73
N ILE A 288 5.93 12.65 -6.16
CA ILE A 288 7.08 13.44 -6.58
C ILE A 288 8.18 13.13 -5.57
N LEU A 289 9.17 12.34 -5.99
CA LEU A 289 10.30 11.92 -5.18
C LEU A 289 11.51 12.79 -5.52
N VAL A 290 12.10 13.42 -4.51
CA VAL A 290 13.37 14.13 -4.62
C VAL A 290 14.43 13.32 -3.87
N MET A 291 15.52 12.99 -4.54
CA MET A 291 16.67 12.31 -3.91
C MET A 291 17.94 13.10 -4.19
N ASN A 292 18.79 13.23 -3.17
CA ASN A 292 20.09 13.87 -3.29
C ASN A 292 21.18 12.80 -3.19
N PHE A 293 21.98 12.68 -4.24
CA PHE A 293 23.06 11.70 -4.35
C PHE A 293 24.41 12.38 -4.32
N GLN A 294 25.34 11.84 -3.53
CA GLN A 294 26.74 12.21 -3.63
C GLN A 294 27.34 11.66 -4.93
N GLU A 295 27.95 12.55 -5.70
CA GLU A 295 28.70 12.20 -6.90
C GLU A 295 30.02 11.52 -6.54
N GLU A 296 30.44 10.60 -7.40
CA GLU A 296 31.76 10.00 -7.32
C GLU A 296 32.80 10.88 -8.04
N LEU A 297 33.97 11.02 -7.42
CA LEU A 297 35.08 11.70 -8.06
C LEU A 297 35.49 10.95 -9.34
N ASN A 298 35.77 11.72 -10.40
CA ASN A 298 36.24 11.20 -11.71
C ASN A 298 35.24 10.26 -12.43
N LYS A 299 33.97 10.24 -12.03
CA LYS A 299 32.88 9.56 -12.76
C LYS A 299 32.02 10.57 -13.51
N LYS A 300 31.25 10.08 -14.48
CA LYS A 300 30.24 10.91 -15.15
C LYS A 300 29.15 11.27 -14.12
N PRO A 301 28.69 12.53 -14.07
CA PRO A 301 27.61 12.93 -13.17
C PRO A 301 26.35 12.10 -13.40
N ILE A 302 25.57 11.92 -12.34
CA ILE A 302 24.24 11.32 -12.42
C ILE A 302 23.35 12.25 -13.27
N ARG A 303 22.81 11.70 -14.34
CA ARG A 303 21.90 12.39 -15.28
C ARG A 303 20.62 11.60 -15.46
N ARG A 304 19.61 12.23 -16.08
CA ARG A 304 18.33 11.64 -16.44
C ARG A 304 18.49 10.27 -17.09
N ASP A 305 19.33 10.15 -18.12
CA ASP A 305 19.52 8.90 -18.87
C ASP A 305 19.97 7.74 -17.97
N LEU A 306 20.85 8.02 -17.00
CA LEU A 306 21.28 7.02 -16.04
C LEU A 306 20.12 6.59 -15.12
N ILE A 307 19.39 7.57 -14.55
CA ILE A 307 18.24 7.28 -13.68
C ILE A 307 17.18 6.47 -14.44
N ASN A 308 16.86 6.88 -15.66
CA ASN A 308 15.88 6.21 -16.51
C ASN A 308 16.32 4.78 -16.85
N SER A 309 17.59 4.56 -17.21
CA SER A 309 18.10 3.20 -17.50
C SER A 309 18.09 2.28 -16.28
N ILE A 310 18.28 2.81 -15.06
CA ILE A 310 18.13 2.03 -13.82
C ILE A 310 16.68 1.54 -13.68
N TYR A 311 15.70 2.44 -13.87
CA TYR A 311 14.29 2.07 -13.78
C TYR A 311 13.83 1.15 -14.91
N GLU A 312 14.30 1.36 -16.14
CA GLU A 312 14.02 0.49 -17.27
C GLU A 312 14.56 -0.92 -17.02
N THR A 313 15.79 -1.02 -16.51
CA THR A 313 16.39 -2.32 -16.13
C THR A 313 15.60 -2.98 -15.00
N ALA A 314 15.22 -2.22 -13.96
CA ALA A 314 14.44 -2.73 -12.85
C ALA A 314 13.03 -3.18 -13.28
N ALA A 315 12.38 -2.48 -14.21
CA ALA A 315 11.09 -2.86 -14.77
C ALA A 315 11.22 -4.15 -15.60
N ASN A 316 12.23 -4.25 -16.47
CA ASN A 316 12.46 -5.42 -17.33
C ASN A 316 12.85 -6.69 -16.55
N THR A 317 13.53 -6.54 -15.41
CA THR A 317 13.92 -7.66 -14.54
C THR A 317 12.81 -8.06 -13.55
N ASN A 318 11.81 -7.21 -13.35
CA ASN A 318 10.67 -7.49 -12.47
C ASN A 318 9.61 -8.35 -13.18
N THR A 319 9.75 -9.67 -13.08
CA THR A 319 8.83 -10.64 -13.69
C THR A 319 7.40 -10.58 -13.14
N ASN A 320 7.17 -9.93 -12.00
CA ASN A 320 5.85 -9.78 -11.41
C ASN A 320 5.07 -8.59 -11.97
N GLY A 321 5.74 -7.67 -12.69
CA GLY A 321 5.12 -6.47 -13.25
C GLY A 321 4.80 -5.40 -12.22
N TYR A 322 5.45 -5.41 -11.05
CA TYR A 322 5.18 -4.41 -10.00
C TYR A 322 5.76 -3.02 -10.31
N LEU A 323 6.83 -2.95 -11.10
CA LEU A 323 7.41 -1.70 -11.55
C LEU A 323 7.28 -1.59 -13.06
N ILE A 324 6.71 -0.49 -13.53
CA ILE A 324 6.62 -0.16 -14.95
C ILE A 324 7.46 1.10 -15.19
N TYR A 325 8.23 1.12 -16.26
CA TYR A 325 8.87 2.31 -16.79
C TYR A 325 8.09 2.79 -18.03
N SER A 326 7.79 4.09 -18.09
CA SER A 326 7.09 4.73 -19.21
C SER A 326 7.81 6.01 -19.60
N ASP A 327 8.14 6.16 -20.89
CA ASP A 327 8.66 7.42 -21.45
C ASP A 327 7.56 8.21 -22.18
N LYS A 328 6.29 7.85 -21.94
CA LYS A 328 5.11 8.54 -22.48
C LYS A 328 4.66 9.61 -21.51
N GLN A 329 4.13 10.72 -22.01
CA GLN A 329 3.55 11.79 -21.19
C GLN A 329 2.20 11.36 -20.59
N ASN A 330 2.19 10.74 -19.41
CA ASN A 330 0.97 10.20 -18.79
C ASN A 330 0.26 11.26 -17.94
N VAL A 331 -1.06 11.13 -17.82
CA VAL A 331 -1.89 11.82 -16.82
C VAL A 331 -2.55 10.82 -15.88
N SER A 332 -3.13 11.28 -14.76
CA SER A 332 -3.70 10.42 -13.71
C SER A 332 -4.71 9.37 -14.22
N SER A 333 -5.40 9.64 -15.33
CA SER A 333 -6.38 8.72 -15.92
C SER A 333 -5.75 7.53 -16.65
N ASP A 334 -4.53 7.67 -17.19
CA ASP A 334 -3.86 6.63 -17.97
C ASP A 334 -3.34 5.48 -17.09
N ILE A 335 -3.25 5.73 -15.77
CA ILE A 335 -2.74 4.79 -14.77
C ILE A 335 -3.86 3.96 -14.13
N ILE A 336 -5.11 4.40 -14.28
CA ILE A 336 -6.26 3.75 -13.68
C ILE A 336 -6.46 2.40 -14.35
N GLY A 337 -6.50 1.34 -13.54
CA GLY A 337 -6.65 -0.01 -14.08
C GLY A 337 -5.36 -0.65 -14.61
N THR A 338 -4.19 0.01 -14.52
CA THR A 338 -2.90 -0.59 -14.89
C THR A 338 -2.57 -1.78 -13.98
N PRO A 339 -2.66 -3.04 -14.46
CA PRO A 339 -2.69 -4.21 -13.59
C PRO A 339 -1.35 -4.41 -12.86
N ARG A 340 -1.43 -4.64 -11.55
CA ARG A 340 -0.32 -4.98 -10.64
C ARG A 340 0.77 -3.92 -10.49
N ALA A 341 0.70 -2.78 -11.18
CA ALA A 341 1.73 -1.76 -11.10
C ALA A 341 1.75 -1.09 -9.71
N ALA A 342 2.73 -1.45 -8.89
CA ALA A 342 3.06 -0.75 -7.64
C ALA A 342 3.43 0.71 -7.93
N ALA A 343 4.23 0.92 -8.98
CA ALA A 343 4.62 2.22 -9.49
C ALA A 343 4.75 2.18 -11.02
N VAL A 344 4.30 3.25 -11.68
CA VAL A 344 4.62 3.57 -13.07
C VAL A 344 5.53 4.79 -13.05
N ILE A 345 6.81 4.58 -13.39
CA ILE A 345 7.84 5.63 -13.43
C ILE A 345 7.66 6.45 -14.71
N GLU A 346 7.51 7.76 -14.53
CA GLU A 346 7.41 8.74 -15.62
C GLU A 346 8.83 9.20 -16.02
N GLY A 347 9.42 8.45 -16.95
CA GLY A 347 10.75 8.72 -17.51
C GLY A 347 10.80 10.01 -18.32
N HIS A 348 9.67 10.46 -18.89
CA HIS A 348 9.61 11.69 -19.68
C HIS A 348 9.93 12.94 -18.85
N GLU A 349 9.58 12.92 -17.56
CA GLU A 349 9.71 14.06 -16.63
C GLU A 349 10.81 13.86 -15.57
N THR A 350 11.72 12.90 -15.74
CA THR A 350 12.84 12.76 -14.81
C THR A 350 13.82 13.93 -14.98
N HIS A 351 14.10 14.64 -13.89
CA HIS A 351 15.02 15.78 -13.85
C HIS A 351 16.20 15.48 -12.94
N ALA A 352 17.40 15.90 -13.33
CA ALA A 352 18.61 15.77 -12.52
C ALA A 352 19.51 17.00 -12.65
N ARG A 353 19.92 17.58 -11.52
CA ARG A 353 20.82 18.74 -11.47
C ARG A 353 21.95 18.50 -10.48
N THR A 354 23.17 18.58 -10.98
CA THR A 354 24.40 18.51 -10.18
C THR A 354 24.79 19.91 -9.73
N GLY A 355 25.16 20.04 -8.46
CA GLY A 355 25.69 21.27 -7.88
C GLY A 355 26.68 20.98 -6.77
N ALA A 356 27.45 22.00 -6.41
CA ALA A 356 28.38 21.96 -5.30
C ALA A 356 27.66 22.27 -3.98
N ILE A 357 27.86 21.44 -2.95
CA ILE A 357 27.47 21.74 -1.58
C ILE A 357 28.74 21.92 -0.76
N ASN A 358 28.86 23.06 -0.08
CA ASN A 358 29.98 23.35 0.79
C ASN A 358 29.72 22.77 2.18
N ILE A 359 30.70 22.01 2.69
CA ILE A 359 30.68 21.40 4.01
C ILE A 359 31.75 22.08 4.84
N ASN A 360 31.35 22.72 5.94
CA ASN A 360 32.29 23.15 6.97
C ASN A 360 32.66 21.95 7.85
N LEU A 361 33.89 21.49 7.72
CA LEU A 361 34.45 20.36 8.47
C LEU A 361 34.46 20.59 9.98
N GLU A 362 34.48 21.85 10.46
CA GLU A 362 34.35 22.17 11.89
C GLU A 362 33.01 21.71 12.50
N HIS A 363 31.99 21.55 11.67
CA HIS A 363 30.65 21.10 12.09
C HIS A 363 30.38 19.63 11.78
N VAL A 364 31.36 18.92 11.20
CA VAL A 364 31.25 17.48 10.92
C VAL A 364 31.57 16.72 12.20
N ARG A 365 30.60 15.93 12.66
CA ARG A 365 30.80 15.04 13.81
C ARG A 365 31.71 13.87 13.41
N GLY A 366 32.60 13.46 14.31
CA GLY A 366 33.44 12.28 14.14
C GLY A 366 34.85 12.53 13.60
N ILE A 367 35.23 13.79 13.37
CA ILE A 367 36.62 14.16 13.06
C ILE A 367 37.29 14.67 14.34
N GLU A 368 38.42 14.09 14.72
CA GLU A 368 39.18 14.55 15.88
C GLU A 368 39.77 15.95 15.66
N LYS A 369 39.84 16.74 16.73
CA LYS A 369 40.34 18.12 16.68
C LYS A 369 41.79 18.22 16.16
N SER A 370 42.63 17.25 16.56
CA SER A 370 44.01 17.12 16.11
C SER A 370 44.14 16.94 14.59
N ILE A 371 43.20 16.22 13.97
CA ILE A 371 43.14 16.02 12.52
C ILE A 371 42.61 17.29 11.84
N MET A 372 41.58 17.92 12.43
CA MET A 372 41.01 19.18 11.91
C MET A 372 42.04 20.31 11.80
N GLU A 373 42.96 20.42 12.75
CA GLU A 373 44.04 21.42 12.74
C GLU A 373 45.07 21.20 11.61
N GLN A 374 45.13 19.99 11.05
CA GLN A 374 46.02 19.66 9.92
C GLN A 374 45.38 19.93 8.54
N ILE A 375 44.05 20.11 8.48
CA ILE A 375 43.34 20.38 7.23
C ILE A 375 43.36 21.89 6.96
N LYS A 376 44.12 22.30 5.95
CA LYS A 376 44.31 23.71 5.58
C LYS A 376 43.00 24.40 5.19
N ASP A 377 42.18 23.73 4.38
CA ASP A 377 40.89 24.24 3.91
C ASP A 377 39.75 23.51 4.63
N GLN A 378 39.22 24.14 5.67
CA GLN A 378 38.17 23.55 6.50
C GLN A 378 36.79 23.58 5.84
N VAL A 379 36.62 24.32 4.74
CA VAL A 379 35.42 24.26 3.90
C VAL A 379 35.74 23.45 2.66
N THR A 380 35.23 22.22 2.60
CA THR A 380 35.32 21.36 1.43
C THR A 380 34.04 21.42 0.61
N SER A 381 34.09 21.01 -0.65
CA SER A 381 32.93 20.97 -1.53
C SER A 381 32.70 19.57 -2.03
N ILE A 382 31.47 19.07 -1.88
CA ILE A 382 31.04 17.83 -2.52
C ILE A 382 30.13 18.13 -3.69
N GLN A 383 30.24 17.34 -4.75
CA GLN A 383 29.30 17.39 -5.85
C GLN A 383 28.09 16.53 -5.48
N VAL A 384 26.90 17.11 -5.59
CA VAL A 384 25.64 16.47 -5.26
C VAL A 384 24.70 16.60 -6.43
N THR A 385 24.12 15.49 -6.85
CA THR A 385 23.03 15.50 -7.81
C THR A 385 21.70 15.40 -7.08
N GLN A 386 20.87 16.41 -7.27
CA GLN A 386 19.46 16.36 -6.92
C GLN A 386 18.68 15.80 -8.11
N ALA A 387 17.94 14.72 -7.88
CA ALA A 387 17.06 14.10 -8.85
C ALA A 387 15.60 14.27 -8.42
N VAL A 388 14.73 14.58 -9.38
CA VAL A 388 13.27 14.58 -9.21
C VAL A 388 12.70 13.48 -10.10
N ILE A 389 12.01 12.53 -9.47
CA ILE A 389 11.42 11.37 -10.12
C ILE A 389 9.92 11.34 -9.82
N TYR A 390 9.13 11.02 -10.84
CA TYR A 390 7.68 10.96 -10.77
C TYR A 390 7.22 9.51 -10.85
N GLY A 391 6.39 9.08 -9.90
CA GLY A 391 5.84 7.73 -9.84
C GLY A 391 4.33 7.75 -9.69
N TRP A 392 3.62 7.26 -10.70
CA TRP A 392 2.18 7.14 -10.68
C TRP A 392 1.73 5.82 -10.06
N TYR A 393 0.56 5.81 -9.43
CA TYR A 393 -0.06 4.59 -8.92
C TYR A 393 -1.58 4.73 -8.82
N ASP A 394 -2.30 3.69 -9.23
CA ASP A 394 -3.72 3.55 -8.90
C ASP A 394 -3.84 3.14 -7.42
N ASN A 395 -4.15 4.10 -6.54
CA ASN A 395 -4.19 3.90 -5.10
C ASN A 395 -5.28 2.92 -4.61
N GLU A 396 -6.09 2.33 -5.48
CA GLU A 396 -7.11 1.34 -5.13
C GLU A 396 -6.89 -0.01 -5.85
N MET A 397 -7.60 -0.28 -6.94
CA MET A 397 -7.72 -1.61 -7.54
C MET A 397 -6.42 -2.07 -8.19
N ALA A 398 -5.91 -1.27 -9.12
CA ALA A 398 -4.90 -1.75 -10.06
C ALA A 398 -3.52 -1.94 -9.42
N SER A 399 -3.17 -1.10 -8.44
CA SER A 399 -1.95 -1.22 -7.65
C SER A 399 -2.21 -1.95 -6.33
N TYR A 400 -2.81 -1.24 -5.36
CA TYR A 400 -2.79 -1.65 -3.96
C TYR A 400 -3.55 -2.96 -3.68
N VAL A 401 -4.78 -3.08 -4.20
CA VAL A 401 -5.61 -4.28 -4.01
C VAL A 401 -5.01 -5.48 -4.73
N ASN A 402 -4.47 -5.31 -5.94
CA ASN A 402 -3.81 -6.39 -6.64
C ASN A 402 -2.58 -6.91 -5.87
N MET A 403 -1.79 -6.03 -5.28
CA MET A 403 -0.64 -6.42 -4.45
C MET A 403 -1.07 -7.04 -3.11
N LEU A 404 -2.14 -6.55 -2.50
CA LEU A 404 -2.77 -7.19 -1.35
C LEU A 404 -3.26 -8.60 -1.70
N GLY A 405 -3.82 -8.77 -2.89
CA GLY A 405 -4.26 -10.05 -3.42
C GLY A 405 -3.10 -11.02 -3.65
N ASP A 406 -2.01 -10.56 -4.26
CA ASP A 406 -0.76 -11.32 -4.39
C ASP A 406 -0.19 -11.72 -3.03
N ARG A 407 -0.21 -10.80 -2.07
CA ARG A 407 0.25 -11.09 -0.71
C ARG A 407 -0.63 -12.13 -0.03
N THR A 408 -1.94 -11.99 -0.15
CA THR A 408 -2.93 -12.95 0.39
C THR A 408 -2.70 -14.35 -0.17
N VAL A 409 -2.49 -14.47 -1.48
CA VAL A 409 -2.22 -15.76 -2.11
C VAL A 409 -0.87 -16.33 -1.67
N SER A 410 0.20 -15.52 -1.65
CA SER A 410 1.53 -15.99 -1.21
C SER A 410 1.53 -16.52 0.23
N ILE A 411 0.76 -15.90 1.13
CA ILE A 411 0.61 -16.37 2.51
C ILE A 411 -0.19 -17.67 2.54
N ALA A 412 -1.29 -17.75 1.78
CA ALA A 412 -2.09 -18.97 1.70
C ALA A 412 -1.30 -20.14 1.11
N GLU A 413 -0.42 -19.91 0.14
CA GLU A 413 0.49 -20.93 -0.41
C GLU A 413 1.50 -21.41 0.64
N ALA A 414 2.04 -20.51 1.47
CA ALA A 414 2.98 -20.86 2.53
C ALA A 414 2.34 -21.56 3.75
N MET A 415 1.01 -21.60 3.84
CA MET A 415 0.27 -22.32 4.90
C MET A 415 0.07 -23.81 4.59
N HIS A 416 0.33 -24.24 3.35
CA HIS A 416 0.16 -25.61 2.87
C HIS A 416 1.51 -26.26 2.58
#